data_AF-A0A2E3G639-F1
#
_entry.id   AF-A0A2E3G639-F1
#
_cell.length_a   1.000
_cell.length_b   1.000
_cell.length_c   1.000
_cell.angle_alpha   90.00
_cell.angle_beta   90.00
_cell.angle_gamma   90.00
#
_symmetry.space_group_name_H-M   'P 1'
#
loop_
_entity.id
_entity.type
_entity.pdbx_description
1 polymer ?
#
loop_
_entity_poly.entity_id
_entity_poly.type
_entity_poly.pdbx_seq_one_letter_code
_entity_poly.pdbx_strand_id
1 'polypeptide(L)'
;MNTVVDGHMYRGQNATDPHTGGHVYFSNETSTWPLNGIDIPSNYPPIFAVADGHVNKIDTYFSVADNYRYGINLSIATDEDNTVSFFYSIEPFIDPKDSSFYEPYILVEVGDTVQKGDIIAYMYLAPNSGPNAHIHFNLLSANNGPSTFLAPIIFTDSLVSNFAEQISTENGGYRNFDYNKNLNHPWMGDCLGYKIAGSENPFSDNSEDCIK
;
A
#
# COMPACT_ATOMS: atom_id res chain seq x y z
N MET A 1 -11.67 -12.74 -11.49
CA MET A 1 -10.21 -12.87 -11.26
C MET A 1 -9.90 -12.12 -9.99
N ASN A 2 -9.15 -12.72 -9.07
CA ASN A 2 -8.62 -12.00 -7.91
C ASN A 2 -7.38 -11.24 -8.38
N THR A 3 -7.49 -9.91 -8.45
CA THR A 3 -6.42 -9.03 -8.94
C THR A 3 -5.26 -8.92 -7.94
N VAL A 4 -5.57 -9.08 -6.65
CA VAL A 4 -4.60 -9.17 -5.55
C VAL A 4 -4.22 -10.63 -5.34
N VAL A 5 -2.92 -10.91 -5.29
CA VAL A 5 -2.36 -12.27 -5.25
C VAL A 5 -1.65 -12.61 -3.95
N ASP A 6 -1.18 -11.62 -3.20
CA ASP A 6 -0.53 -11.79 -1.88
C ASP A 6 -0.50 -10.44 -1.14
N GLY A 7 0.05 -10.42 0.07
CA GLY A 7 0.12 -9.24 0.91
C GLY A 7 0.97 -9.44 2.14
N HIS A 8 1.22 -8.37 2.87
CA HIS A 8 1.57 -8.46 4.28
C HIS A 8 1.12 -7.24 5.06
N MET A 9 0.87 -7.44 6.35
CA MET A 9 0.52 -6.38 7.27
C MET A 9 1.69 -5.44 7.56
N TYR A 10 1.40 -4.32 8.21
CA TYR A 10 2.43 -3.40 8.70
C TYR A 10 3.21 -4.06 9.83
N ARG A 11 4.54 -4.08 9.72
CA ARG A 11 5.45 -4.66 10.71
C ARG A 11 6.09 -3.55 11.51
N GLY A 12 5.63 -3.36 12.73
CA GLY A 12 6.14 -2.30 13.59
C GLY A 12 7.57 -2.52 14.07
N GLN A 13 8.10 -1.52 14.76
CA GLN A 13 9.48 -1.49 15.25
C GLN A 13 9.82 -2.63 16.21
N ASN A 14 8.82 -3.20 16.89
CA ASN A 14 9.02 -4.31 17.82
C ASN A 14 8.96 -5.68 17.11
N ALA A 15 8.72 -5.72 15.79
CA ALA A 15 8.79 -6.93 14.99
C ALA A 15 10.23 -7.44 14.82
N THR A 16 10.37 -8.70 14.43
CA THR A 16 11.68 -9.30 14.16
C THR A 16 12.33 -8.70 12.91
N ASP A 17 11.51 -8.38 11.91
CA ASP A 17 11.91 -7.65 10.70
C ASP A 17 10.95 -6.48 10.46
N PRO A 18 11.18 -5.33 11.12
CA PRO A 18 10.35 -4.15 10.98
C PRO A 18 10.25 -3.67 9.53
N HIS A 19 9.05 -3.27 9.13
CA HIS A 19 8.76 -2.75 7.82
C HIS A 19 7.61 -1.74 7.88
N THR A 20 7.92 -0.47 7.63
CA THR A 20 7.02 0.67 7.80
C THR A 20 6.01 0.81 6.65
N GLY A 21 5.27 -0.26 6.38
CA GLY A 21 4.19 -0.29 5.40
C GLY A 21 3.53 -1.66 5.27
N GLY A 22 2.20 -1.67 5.15
CA GLY A 22 1.45 -2.82 4.66
C GLY A 22 1.58 -2.91 3.14
N HIS A 23 1.42 -4.10 2.59
CA HIS A 23 1.59 -4.35 1.15
C HIS A 23 0.41 -5.13 0.59
N VAL A 24 -0.04 -4.72 -0.60
CA VAL A 24 -0.95 -5.48 -1.45
C VAL A 24 -0.22 -5.80 -2.74
N TYR A 25 -0.04 -7.09 -3.05
CA TYR A 25 0.69 -7.54 -4.24
C TYR A 25 -0.25 -7.89 -5.39
N PHE A 26 0.23 -7.59 -6.58
CA PHE A 26 -0.40 -7.88 -7.87
C PHE A 26 0.54 -8.76 -8.69
N SER A 27 -0.03 -9.57 -9.59
CA SER A 27 0.76 -10.33 -10.56
C SER A 27 0.19 -10.12 -11.96
N ASN A 28 1.09 -10.09 -12.93
CA ASN A 28 0.75 -10.14 -14.34
C ASN A 28 1.48 -11.27 -15.08
N GLU A 29 1.82 -12.34 -14.34
CA GLU A 29 2.48 -13.53 -14.89
C GLU A 29 1.60 -14.26 -15.91
N THR A 30 0.28 -14.26 -15.71
CA THR A 30 -0.68 -14.84 -16.66
C THR A 30 -1.03 -13.89 -17.80
N SER A 31 -0.38 -12.71 -17.89
CA SER A 31 -0.66 -11.67 -18.89
C SER A 31 -2.14 -11.29 -18.98
N THR A 32 -2.80 -11.17 -17.83
CA THR A 32 -4.20 -10.70 -17.75
C THR A 32 -4.33 -9.24 -18.12
N TRP A 33 -3.31 -8.44 -17.78
CA TRP A 33 -3.27 -7.00 -17.93
C TRP A 33 -2.28 -6.60 -19.04
N PRO A 34 -2.59 -5.54 -19.81
CA PRO A 34 -3.84 -4.79 -19.79
C PRO A 34 -5.01 -5.63 -20.33
N LEU A 35 -6.23 -5.35 -19.86
CA LEU A 35 -7.43 -6.01 -20.38
C LEU A 35 -7.52 -5.85 -21.90
N ASN A 36 -7.87 -6.95 -22.57
CA ASN A 36 -8.00 -7.01 -24.03
C ASN A 36 -6.71 -6.67 -24.81
N GLY A 37 -5.55 -6.61 -24.14
CA GLY A 37 -4.27 -6.27 -24.75
C GLY A 37 -4.14 -4.80 -25.19
N ILE A 38 -5.01 -3.91 -24.69
CA ILE A 38 -4.99 -2.48 -25.04
C ILE A 38 -4.41 -1.69 -23.86
N ASP A 39 -3.22 -1.13 -24.03
CA ASP A 39 -2.51 -0.33 -23.02
C ASP A 39 -3.15 1.06 -22.86
N ILE A 40 -4.19 1.10 -22.04
CA ILE A 40 -4.81 2.33 -21.54
C ILE A 40 -5.03 2.20 -20.03
N PRO A 41 -4.99 3.28 -19.24
CA PRO A 41 -5.08 3.22 -17.78
C PRO A 41 -6.28 2.42 -17.26
N SER A 42 -7.47 2.64 -17.83
CA SER A 42 -8.69 1.95 -17.42
C SER A 42 -8.73 0.45 -17.69
N ASN A 43 -7.76 -0.07 -18.44
CA ASN A 43 -7.54 -1.50 -18.64
C ASN A 43 -6.55 -2.09 -17.64
N TYR A 44 -6.19 -1.39 -16.56
CA TYR A 44 -5.40 -1.88 -15.43
C TYR A 44 -6.25 -1.90 -14.14
N PRO A 45 -5.79 -2.56 -13.06
CA PRO A 45 -6.52 -2.55 -11.78
C PRO A 45 -6.75 -1.13 -11.26
N PRO A 46 -7.99 -0.74 -10.93
CA PRO A 46 -8.26 0.56 -10.31
C PRO A 46 -7.73 0.60 -8.87
N ILE A 47 -7.22 1.76 -8.48
CA ILE A 47 -6.81 2.09 -7.11
C ILE A 47 -7.80 3.12 -6.57
N PHE A 48 -8.37 2.83 -5.40
CA PHE A 48 -9.44 3.62 -4.81
C PHE A 48 -8.96 4.46 -3.62
N ALA A 49 -9.55 5.64 -3.46
CA ALA A 49 -9.44 6.42 -2.23
C ALA A 49 -10.02 5.62 -1.05
N VAL A 50 -9.21 5.42 0.00
CA VAL A 50 -9.59 4.61 1.18
C VAL A 50 -10.54 5.36 2.12
N ALA A 51 -10.52 6.69 2.05
CA ALA A 51 -11.30 7.60 2.85
C ALA A 51 -11.58 8.88 2.04
N ASP A 52 -12.50 9.70 2.53
CA ASP A 52 -12.65 11.07 2.06
C ASP A 52 -11.37 11.85 2.41
N GLY A 53 -10.97 12.79 1.56
CA GLY A 53 -9.76 13.56 1.83
C GLY A 53 -9.36 14.49 0.70
N HIS A 54 -8.17 15.07 0.84
CA HIS A 54 -7.57 15.92 -0.17
C HIS A 54 -6.19 15.42 -0.59
N VAL A 55 -5.90 15.50 -1.88
CA VAL A 55 -4.62 15.09 -2.45
C VAL A 55 -3.59 16.17 -2.14
N ASN A 56 -2.63 15.90 -1.26
CA ASN A 56 -1.65 16.90 -0.85
C ASN A 56 -0.31 16.80 -1.60
N LYS A 57 -0.01 15.64 -2.18
CA LYS A 57 1.24 15.36 -2.88
C LYS A 57 1.05 14.21 -3.86
N ILE A 58 1.69 14.34 -5.02
CA ILE A 58 1.85 13.29 -6.02
C ILE A 58 3.33 13.14 -6.32
N ASP A 59 3.82 11.91 -6.31
CA ASP A 59 5.10 11.55 -6.92
C ASP A 59 4.78 10.89 -8.27
N THR A 60 5.23 11.46 -9.40
CA THR A 60 4.97 10.85 -10.73
C THR A 60 6.09 9.89 -11.16
N TYR A 61 7.28 10.02 -10.58
CA TYR A 61 8.44 9.20 -10.91
C TYR A 61 9.48 9.27 -9.78
N PHE A 62 9.48 8.27 -8.90
CA PHE A 62 10.37 8.21 -7.74
C PHE A 62 11.17 6.91 -7.73
N SER A 63 12.48 6.99 -7.55
CA SER A 63 13.37 5.81 -7.55
C SER A 63 13.20 4.99 -6.27
N VAL A 64 13.04 3.67 -6.44
CA VAL A 64 13.06 2.66 -5.37
C VAL A 64 14.01 1.56 -5.83
N ALA A 65 15.25 1.60 -5.31
CA ALA A 65 16.36 0.80 -5.81
C ALA A 65 16.52 0.97 -7.33
N ASP A 66 16.46 -0.12 -8.10
CA ASP A 66 16.61 -0.12 -9.56
C ASP A 66 15.30 0.18 -10.32
N ASN A 67 14.19 0.38 -9.61
CA ASN A 67 12.86 0.60 -10.18
C ASN A 67 12.34 2.01 -9.91
N TYR A 68 11.22 2.35 -10.54
CA TYR A 68 10.52 3.61 -10.30
C TYR A 68 9.05 3.37 -9.97
N ARG A 69 8.58 4.15 -9.01
CA ARG A 69 7.19 4.17 -8.52
C ARG A 69 6.54 5.52 -8.82
N TYR A 70 5.23 5.54 -8.69
CA TYR A 70 4.44 6.76 -8.51
C TYR A 70 3.71 6.66 -7.16
N GLY A 71 3.16 7.77 -6.69
CA GLY A 71 2.48 7.73 -5.41
C GLY A 71 1.59 8.93 -5.16
N ILE A 72 0.63 8.71 -4.26
CA ILE A 72 -0.39 9.69 -3.89
C ILE A 72 -0.41 9.78 -2.37
N ASN A 73 -0.28 10.98 -1.84
CA ASN A 73 -0.61 11.26 -0.45
C ASN A 73 -2.01 11.83 -0.37
N LEU A 74 -2.89 11.11 0.31
CA LEU A 74 -4.25 11.54 0.60
C LEU A 74 -4.33 11.96 2.06
N SER A 75 -4.50 13.25 2.33
CA SER A 75 -4.76 13.73 3.70
C SER A 75 -6.20 13.42 4.09
N ILE A 76 -6.35 12.68 5.20
CA ILE A 76 -7.62 12.10 5.64
C ILE A 76 -8.06 12.62 7.01
N ALA A 77 -7.13 13.15 7.81
CA ALA A 77 -7.41 13.64 9.15
C ALA A 77 -6.36 14.66 9.61
N THR A 78 -6.66 15.32 10.72
CA THR A 78 -5.74 16.17 11.47
C THR A 78 -5.67 15.67 12.90
N ASP A 79 -4.46 15.57 13.45
CA ASP A 79 -4.20 15.25 14.85
C ASP A 79 -3.37 16.38 15.46
N GLU A 80 -4.00 17.18 16.32
CA GLU A 80 -3.48 18.48 16.76
C GLU A 80 -3.05 19.35 15.56
N ASP A 81 -1.77 19.71 15.48
CA ASP A 81 -1.18 20.49 14.39
C ASP A 81 -0.63 19.60 13.25
N ASN A 82 -0.73 18.28 13.37
CA ASN A 82 -0.24 17.35 12.37
C ASN A 82 -1.32 16.97 11.35
N THR A 83 -0.92 16.92 10.08
CA THR A 83 -1.74 16.31 9.03
C THR A 83 -1.47 14.82 8.98
N VAL A 84 -2.54 14.02 9.05
CA VAL A 84 -2.47 12.56 8.88
C VAL A 84 -2.91 12.22 7.46
N SER A 85 -2.00 11.57 6.72
CA SER A 85 -2.20 11.19 5.33
C SER A 85 -2.04 9.70 5.12
N PHE A 86 -2.91 9.10 4.31
CA PHE A 86 -2.69 7.77 3.77
C PHE A 86 -1.79 7.88 2.54
N PHE A 87 -0.66 7.19 2.56
CA PHE A 87 0.28 7.18 1.46
C PHE A 87 0.12 5.92 0.62
N TYR A 88 -0.09 6.10 -0.68
CA TYR A 88 -0.04 5.05 -1.67
C TYR A 88 1.32 5.12 -2.37
N SER A 89 2.25 4.23 -2.03
CA SER A 89 3.47 3.98 -2.81
C SER A 89 3.16 2.90 -3.83
N ILE A 90 2.96 3.28 -5.09
CA ILE A 90 2.49 2.39 -6.15
C ILE A 90 3.69 1.94 -6.98
N GLU A 91 4.06 0.67 -6.85
CA GLU A 91 5.35 0.14 -7.29
C GLU A 91 5.17 -0.96 -8.34
N PRO A 92 5.13 -0.62 -9.65
CA PRO A 92 5.07 -1.61 -10.73
C PRO A 92 6.32 -2.49 -10.89
N PHE A 93 7.41 -2.15 -10.18
CA PHE A 93 8.66 -2.89 -10.17
C PHE A 93 9.37 -2.94 -11.54
N ILE A 94 9.33 -1.82 -12.26
CA ILE A 94 10.08 -1.61 -13.50
C ILE A 94 10.78 -0.24 -13.50
N ASP A 95 11.74 -0.07 -14.41
CA ASP A 95 12.25 1.23 -14.80
C ASP A 95 11.79 1.55 -16.23
N PRO A 96 10.81 2.46 -16.41
CA PRO A 96 10.30 2.80 -17.74
C PRO A 96 11.25 3.72 -18.53
N LYS A 97 12.33 4.24 -17.93
CA LYS A 97 13.30 5.17 -18.55
C LYS A 97 12.69 6.48 -19.07
N ASP A 98 11.49 6.83 -18.61
CA ASP A 98 10.76 8.04 -18.93
C ASP A 98 10.06 8.55 -17.66
N SER A 99 10.36 9.78 -17.25
CA SER A 99 9.82 10.38 -16.04
C SER A 99 8.34 10.74 -16.12
N SER A 100 7.77 10.81 -17.34
CA SER A 100 6.35 11.07 -17.58
C SER A 100 5.51 9.80 -17.71
N PHE A 101 6.16 8.63 -17.72
CA PHE A 101 5.53 7.35 -18.04
C PHE A 101 4.30 7.04 -17.19
N TYR A 102 4.33 7.37 -15.89
CA TYR A 102 3.23 7.04 -14.97
C TYR A 102 2.13 8.10 -14.92
N GLU A 103 2.33 9.30 -15.49
CA GLU A 103 1.34 10.39 -15.42
C GLU A 103 -0.06 9.98 -15.90
N PRO A 104 -0.23 9.22 -17.01
CA PRO A 104 -1.56 8.82 -17.47
C PRO A 104 -2.31 7.88 -16.51
N TYR A 105 -1.60 7.23 -15.59
CA TYR A 105 -2.18 6.28 -14.64
C TYR A 105 -2.62 6.95 -13.33
N ILE A 106 -2.40 8.26 -13.17
CA ILE A 106 -2.80 9.07 -12.01
C ILE A 106 -4.00 9.91 -12.43
N LEU A 107 -5.13 9.78 -11.73
CA LEU A 107 -6.40 10.41 -12.14
C LEU A 107 -6.78 11.65 -11.32
N VAL A 108 -5.89 12.08 -10.44
CA VAL A 108 -6.09 13.20 -9.52
C VAL A 108 -4.89 14.13 -9.59
N GLU A 109 -5.11 15.38 -9.20
CA GLU A 109 -4.08 16.42 -9.09
C GLU A 109 -3.92 16.88 -7.64
N VAL A 110 -2.78 17.51 -7.33
CA VAL A 110 -2.58 18.12 -6.01
C VAL A 110 -3.61 19.23 -5.81
N GLY A 111 -4.35 19.16 -4.69
CA GLY A 111 -5.44 20.08 -4.35
C GLY A 111 -6.83 19.48 -4.58
N ASP A 112 -6.94 18.36 -5.29
CA ASP A 112 -8.23 17.69 -5.48
C ASP A 112 -8.81 17.17 -4.16
N THR A 113 -10.14 17.19 -4.08
CA THR A 113 -10.90 16.51 -3.02
C THR A 113 -11.49 15.24 -3.60
N VAL A 114 -11.37 14.14 -2.87
CA VAL A 114 -11.90 12.83 -3.26
C VAL A 114 -12.80 12.26 -2.16
N GLN A 115 -13.74 11.43 -2.57
CA GLN A 115 -14.57 10.63 -1.66
C GLN A 115 -14.04 9.20 -1.60
N LYS A 116 -14.29 8.54 -0.47
CA LYS A 116 -14.03 7.11 -0.30
C LYS A 116 -14.66 6.32 -1.44
N GLY A 117 -13.85 5.54 -2.15
CA GLY A 117 -14.29 4.74 -3.29
C GLY A 117 -14.15 5.42 -4.65
N ASP A 118 -13.69 6.67 -4.72
CA ASP A 118 -13.27 7.27 -5.99
C ASP A 118 -12.04 6.56 -6.53
N ILE A 119 -11.97 6.38 -7.86
CA ILE A 119 -10.76 5.86 -8.52
C ILE A 119 -9.77 7.02 -8.62
N ILE A 120 -8.61 6.87 -7.99
CA ILE A 120 -7.57 7.91 -7.93
C ILE A 120 -6.35 7.59 -8.81
N ALA A 121 -6.16 6.32 -9.14
CA ALA A 121 -5.10 5.86 -10.02
C ALA A 121 -5.41 4.47 -10.58
N TYR A 122 -4.55 3.99 -11.47
CA TYR A 122 -4.55 2.61 -11.97
C TYR A 122 -3.20 1.96 -11.74
N MET A 123 -3.16 0.71 -11.26
CA MET A 123 -1.95 -0.06 -11.05
C MET A 123 -1.36 -0.52 -12.39
N TYR A 124 -0.44 0.23 -12.97
CA TYR A 124 0.31 -0.26 -14.14
C TYR A 124 1.00 -1.60 -13.82
N LEU A 125 0.82 -2.57 -14.72
CA LEU A 125 1.43 -3.90 -14.63
C LEU A 125 2.11 -4.24 -15.95
N ALA A 126 3.44 -4.33 -15.94
CA ALA A 126 4.18 -4.67 -17.14
C ALA A 126 3.80 -6.08 -17.65
N PRO A 127 3.76 -6.32 -18.97
CA PRO A 127 3.48 -7.63 -19.53
C PRO A 127 4.47 -8.68 -19.01
N ASN A 128 3.96 -9.85 -18.58
CA ASN A 128 4.77 -10.93 -18.01
C ASN A 128 5.61 -10.52 -16.78
N SER A 129 5.23 -9.45 -16.06
CA SER A 129 5.91 -9.08 -14.82
C SER A 129 5.63 -10.10 -13.73
N GLY A 130 6.67 -10.45 -12.96
CA GLY A 130 6.57 -11.33 -11.80
C GLY A 130 5.71 -10.75 -10.66
N PRO A 131 5.59 -11.47 -9.53
CA PRO A 131 4.63 -11.19 -8.46
C PRO A 131 5.13 -10.14 -7.45
N ASN A 132 5.93 -9.19 -7.91
CA ASN A 132 6.57 -8.16 -7.07
C ASN A 132 5.92 -6.78 -7.23
N ALA A 133 5.07 -6.58 -8.24
CA ALA A 133 4.33 -5.35 -8.39
C ALA A 133 3.37 -5.21 -7.21
N HIS A 134 3.40 -4.08 -6.51
CA HIS A 134 2.64 -3.92 -5.27
C HIS A 134 2.27 -2.46 -4.99
N ILE A 135 1.36 -2.28 -4.04
CA ILE A 135 1.15 -1.00 -3.37
C ILE A 135 1.69 -1.15 -1.94
N HIS A 136 2.72 -0.38 -1.60
CA HIS A 136 3.17 -0.18 -0.23
C HIS A 136 2.36 0.97 0.37
N PHE A 137 1.69 0.73 1.50
CA PHE A 137 0.82 1.72 2.12
C PHE A 137 1.05 1.86 3.62
N ASN A 138 0.90 3.10 4.10
CA ASN A 138 1.04 3.46 5.50
C ASN A 138 0.32 4.78 5.76
N LEU A 139 0.17 5.12 7.04
CA LEU A 139 -0.16 6.48 7.44
C LEU A 139 1.13 7.29 7.62
N LEU A 140 1.05 8.58 7.32
CA LEU A 140 2.08 9.57 7.56
C LEU A 140 1.50 10.67 8.42
N SER A 141 2.13 10.98 9.55
CA SER A 141 1.85 12.18 10.34
C SER A 141 2.95 13.21 10.10
N ALA A 142 2.58 14.43 9.76
CA ALA A 142 3.55 15.50 9.50
C ALA A 142 3.01 16.89 9.86
N ASN A 143 3.91 17.72 10.40
CA ASN A 143 3.71 19.16 10.57
C ASN A 143 4.94 19.91 10.06
N ASN A 144 4.86 20.45 8.84
CA ASN A 144 5.89 21.29 8.21
C ASN A 144 7.34 20.75 8.31
N GLY A 145 7.50 19.43 8.31
CA GLY A 145 8.76 18.73 8.55
C GLY A 145 8.74 17.27 8.08
N PRO A 146 9.74 16.46 8.45
CA PRO A 146 9.77 15.04 8.13
C PRO A 146 8.51 14.32 8.64
N SER A 147 8.00 13.39 7.86
CA SER A 147 6.85 12.60 8.26
C SER A 147 7.25 11.46 9.20
N THR A 148 6.40 11.18 10.17
CA THR A 148 6.44 9.96 10.99
C THR A 148 5.55 8.90 10.37
N PHE A 149 6.05 7.67 10.27
CA PHE A 149 5.26 6.52 9.82
C PHE A 149 4.35 6.05 10.95
N LEU A 150 3.07 5.88 10.64
CA LEU A 150 2.06 5.31 11.53
C LEU A 150 1.47 4.05 10.89
N ALA A 151 1.07 3.10 11.73
CA ALA A 151 0.39 1.88 11.31
C ALA A 151 -0.96 2.23 10.65
N PRO A 152 -1.31 1.67 9.48
CA PRO A 152 -2.51 2.02 8.73
C PRO A 152 -3.79 1.34 9.27
N ILE A 153 -3.95 1.27 10.59
CA ILE A 153 -5.03 0.57 11.31
C ILE A 153 -6.37 1.33 11.28
N ILE A 154 -6.80 1.77 10.09
CA ILE A 154 -8.02 2.58 9.86
C ILE A 154 -9.15 1.78 9.20
N PHE A 155 -8.92 0.49 8.94
CA PHE A 155 -9.86 -0.39 8.28
C PHE A 155 -10.74 -1.12 9.29
N THR A 156 -11.88 -1.63 8.85
CA THR A 156 -12.74 -2.44 9.72
C THR A 156 -12.14 -3.83 9.91
N ASP A 157 -12.30 -4.42 11.10
CA ASP A 157 -11.82 -5.78 11.41
C ASP A 157 -12.22 -6.80 10.33
N SER A 158 -13.47 -6.73 9.84
CA SER A 158 -13.96 -7.63 8.79
C SER A 158 -13.20 -7.51 7.47
N LEU A 159 -12.75 -6.30 7.10
CA LEU A 159 -11.96 -6.07 5.90
C LEU A 159 -10.56 -6.64 6.09
N VAL A 160 -9.97 -6.42 7.26
CA VAL A 160 -8.63 -6.93 7.60
C VAL A 160 -8.62 -8.45 7.67
N SER A 161 -9.61 -9.08 8.32
CA SER A 161 -9.74 -10.53 8.35
C SER A 161 -9.98 -11.12 6.95
N ASN A 162 -10.78 -10.48 6.11
CA ASN A 162 -10.98 -10.92 4.71
C ASN A 162 -9.69 -10.81 3.89
N PHE A 163 -8.91 -9.73 4.07
CA PHE A 163 -7.63 -9.57 3.41
C PHE A 163 -6.63 -10.63 3.89
N ALA A 164 -6.53 -10.85 5.21
CA ALA A 164 -5.67 -11.86 5.81
C ALA A 164 -6.01 -13.29 5.33
N GLU A 165 -7.30 -13.59 5.18
CA GLU A 165 -7.76 -14.85 4.60
C GLU A 165 -7.35 -14.96 3.13
N GLN A 166 -7.56 -13.92 2.33
CA GLN A 166 -7.16 -13.92 0.91
C GLN A 166 -5.66 -14.17 0.71
N ILE A 167 -4.80 -13.65 1.60
CA ILE A 167 -3.35 -13.82 1.56
C ILE A 167 -2.85 -14.97 2.43
N SER A 168 -3.76 -15.82 2.94
CA SER A 168 -3.40 -16.94 3.82
C SER A 168 -2.55 -17.96 3.09
N THR A 169 -1.80 -18.78 3.84
CA THR A 169 -1.04 -19.88 3.26
C THR A 169 -1.91 -20.93 2.58
N GLU A 170 -3.17 -21.06 2.99
CA GLU A 170 -4.14 -21.98 2.39
C GLU A 170 -4.59 -21.48 1.00
N ASN A 171 -4.60 -20.15 0.81
CA ASN A 171 -4.93 -19.50 -0.46
C ASN A 171 -3.67 -19.15 -1.29
N GLY A 172 -2.51 -19.71 -0.95
CA GLY A 172 -1.27 -19.57 -1.72
C GLY A 172 -0.38 -18.39 -1.33
N GLY A 173 -0.77 -17.60 -0.34
CA GLY A 173 0.05 -16.49 0.15
C GLY A 173 1.31 -16.94 0.90
N TYR A 174 2.32 -16.08 0.85
CA TYR A 174 3.66 -16.42 1.32
C TYR A 174 4.35 -15.27 2.08
N ARG A 175 3.84 -14.04 2.00
CA ARG A 175 4.57 -12.85 2.47
C ARG A 175 4.20 -12.37 3.88
N ASN A 176 3.03 -12.72 4.42
CA ASN A 176 2.53 -12.17 5.69
C ASN A 176 3.10 -12.84 6.97
N PHE A 177 4.42 -12.87 7.06
CA PHE A 177 5.19 -13.42 8.20
C PHE A 177 6.07 -12.35 8.84
N ASP A 178 6.37 -12.50 10.13
CA ASP A 178 7.34 -11.66 10.85
C ASP A 178 8.77 -12.02 10.43
N TYR A 179 9.17 -11.62 9.21
CA TYR A 179 10.42 -11.89 8.47
C TYR A 179 10.29 -12.91 7.33
N ASN A 180 10.30 -14.22 7.63
CA ASN A 180 10.41 -15.22 6.56
C ASN A 180 9.79 -16.58 6.94
N LYS A 181 8.84 -17.04 6.12
CA LYS A 181 8.19 -18.35 6.25
C LYS A 181 9.18 -19.52 6.25
N ASN A 182 10.19 -19.53 5.37
CA ASN A 182 11.17 -20.62 5.28
C ASN A 182 12.09 -20.72 6.49
N LEU A 183 12.14 -19.68 7.32
CA LEU A 183 12.91 -19.65 8.56
C LEU A 183 12.03 -19.93 9.79
N ASN A 184 10.79 -20.41 9.58
CA ASN A 184 9.81 -20.72 10.62
C ASN A 184 9.44 -19.51 11.51
N HIS A 185 9.47 -18.31 10.94
CA HIS A 185 8.95 -17.12 11.64
C HIS A 185 7.42 -17.17 11.72
N PRO A 186 6.82 -16.51 12.73
CA PRO A 186 5.39 -16.59 12.96
C PRO A 186 4.59 -15.93 11.83
N TRP A 187 3.48 -16.57 11.48
CA TRP A 187 2.42 -15.96 10.68
C TRP A 187 1.81 -14.79 11.44
N MET A 188 1.63 -13.65 10.77
CA MET A 188 1.14 -12.43 11.43
C MET A 188 -0.39 -12.41 11.58
N GLY A 189 -1.12 -13.32 10.91
CA GLY A 189 -2.58 -13.33 11.00
C GLY A 189 -3.20 -12.09 10.37
N ASP A 190 -4.29 -11.65 10.97
CA ASP A 190 -5.01 -10.44 10.62
C ASP A 190 -4.61 -9.24 11.49
N CYS A 191 -3.38 -9.24 12.03
CA CYS A 191 -2.81 -8.12 12.76
C CYS A 191 -2.31 -7.04 11.79
N LEU A 192 -3.20 -6.18 11.30
CA LEU A 192 -2.85 -5.10 10.37
C LEU A 192 -1.73 -4.22 10.91
N GLY A 193 -1.74 -3.92 12.21
CA GLY A 193 -0.58 -3.44 12.96
C GLY A 193 0.02 -4.57 13.78
N TYR A 194 1.13 -5.14 13.32
CA TYR A 194 1.83 -6.23 14.01
C TYR A 194 3.04 -5.71 14.79
N LYS A 195 3.07 -5.94 16.11
CA LYS A 195 4.15 -5.53 17.04
C LYS A 195 4.57 -4.07 16.85
N ILE A 196 3.60 -3.17 16.95
CA ILE A 196 3.82 -1.73 16.81
C ILE A 196 4.32 -1.11 18.11
N ALA A 197 5.22 -0.13 17.99
CA ALA A 197 5.56 0.74 19.11
C ALA A 197 4.47 1.81 19.31
N GLY A 198 4.39 2.38 20.51
CA GLY A 198 3.48 3.50 20.79
C GLY A 198 3.62 4.67 19.82
N SER A 199 4.85 4.97 19.38
CA SER A 199 5.12 6.02 18.38
C SER A 199 4.57 5.74 16.99
N GLU A 200 4.17 4.50 16.68
CA GLU A 200 3.59 4.09 15.40
C GLU A 200 2.07 3.93 15.49
N ASN A 201 1.50 4.00 16.71
CA ASN A 201 0.09 3.78 16.96
C ASN A 201 -0.69 5.09 16.78
N PRO A 202 -1.57 5.20 15.76
CA PRO A 202 -2.31 6.44 15.49
C PRO A 202 -3.39 6.79 16.52
N PHE A 203 -3.69 5.91 17.49
CA PHE A 203 -4.81 6.11 18.44
C PHE A 203 -4.40 6.07 19.92
N SER A 204 -3.15 5.75 20.23
CA SER A 204 -2.65 5.74 21.62
C SER A 204 -1.14 5.76 21.67
N ASP A 205 -0.56 6.09 22.82
CA ASP A 205 0.90 6.02 23.04
C ASP A 205 1.41 4.63 23.46
N ASN A 206 0.55 3.61 23.42
CA ASN A 206 0.90 2.25 23.85
C ASN A 206 1.40 1.40 22.67
N SER A 207 2.43 0.60 22.96
CA SER A 207 2.84 -0.50 22.10
C SER A 207 1.79 -1.61 22.14
N GLU A 208 1.58 -2.27 21.01
CA GLU A 208 0.59 -3.35 20.87
C GLU A 208 1.15 -4.47 19.98
N ASP A 209 0.96 -5.72 20.38
CA ASP A 209 1.45 -6.87 19.61
C ASP A 209 0.61 -7.12 18.35
N CYS A 210 -0.68 -6.80 18.39
CA CYS A 210 -1.62 -7.03 17.31
C CYS A 210 -2.80 -6.06 17.38
N ILE A 211 -2.99 -5.26 16.33
CA ILE A 211 -4.18 -4.44 16.13
C ILE A 211 -4.74 -4.75 14.74
N LYS A 212 -6.07 -4.82 14.64
CA LYS A 212 -6.81 -4.96 13.38
C LYS A 212 -7.28 -3.58 12.92
#